data_AF-A0A3N5WXG4-F1
#
_entry.id   AF-A0A3N5WXG4-F1
#
_cell.length_a   1.000
_cell.length_b   1.000
_cell.length_c   1.000
_cell.angle_alpha   90.00
_cell.angle_beta   90.00
_cell.angle_gamma   90.00
#
_symmetry.space_group_name_H-M   'P 1'
#
loop_
_entity.id
_entity.type
_entity.pdbx_description
1 polymer ?
#
loop_
_entity_poly.entity_id
_entity_poly.type
_entity_poly.pdbx_seq_one_letter_code
_entity_poly.pdbx_strand_id
1 'polypeptide(L)'
;MTTSAETIAKQLNLRTIQVAAAIELLDEGNTIPFIARYRKEATGTLDEEQLRQVETTLDRLRALEERRATVLASIEEQGKLTGELRQKIQAAETMTALEDLYQPYKPKRRTRASIAREKGLQGLADLILQQERTRETPERLADGYLNDQVQTVEDALAGARDIAAETISDHPEVRRVTREKAMQWGSLSAEKITDAEDPRRVFELYYAFDFRVDRVRPHQVLAINRGEEEKVLRVKVAVTERDWQEAVFMYIRPDKRSPFFDQLIEAVRDAAERLLLPAIERDVRRALTEKADAHAIAVFAANLRALLLQPPLAGRVVMGIDPGFRTGSKVAVVDPTGKLLDTVTIYPHEPQKRWKESLAILQKLVEKHRVNLVTIGNGTASRETEQLVVELIRNSGTDLPYLITNEAGASVYSASPLARAELPDLDVSMRGAVSIGRRVQDPLAELVKIDPKSIGVG
;
A
#
# COMPACT_ATOMS: atom_id res chain seq x y z
N MET A 1 5.80 28.87 3.61
CA MET A 1 7.12 28.26 3.36
C MET A 1 7.90 28.04 4.66
N THR A 2 8.08 29.07 5.50
CA THR A 2 8.84 28.99 6.76
C THR A 2 8.29 27.95 7.75
N THR A 3 6.97 27.89 7.93
CA THR A 3 6.31 26.95 8.85
C THR A 3 6.45 25.48 8.41
N SER A 4 6.42 25.23 7.09
CA SER A 4 6.61 23.88 6.54
C SER A 4 8.05 23.42 6.72
N ALA A 5 9.02 24.32 6.49
CA ALA A 5 10.45 24.02 6.66
C ALA A 5 10.80 23.70 8.12
N GLU A 6 10.28 24.46 9.09
CA GLU A 6 10.47 24.20 10.53
C GLU A 6 9.87 22.86 10.96
N THR A 7 8.66 22.56 10.45
CA THR A 7 7.96 21.29 10.74
C THR A 7 8.75 20.10 10.21
N ILE A 8 9.18 20.15 8.95
CA ILE A 8 9.99 19.09 8.31
C ILE A 8 11.33 18.95 9.02
N ALA A 9 12.00 20.07 9.34
CA ALA A 9 13.27 20.07 10.06
C ALA A 9 13.16 19.37 11.42
N LYS A 10 12.10 19.64 12.18
CA LYS A 10 11.83 18.97 13.45
C LYS A 10 11.55 17.48 13.28
N GLN A 11 10.77 17.08 12.27
CA GLN A 11 10.42 15.68 12.01
C GLN A 11 11.62 14.84 11.57
N LEU A 12 12.50 15.43 10.75
CA LEU A 12 13.67 14.75 10.18
C LEU A 12 14.97 14.99 10.97
N ASN A 13 14.91 15.74 12.08
CA ASN A 13 16.07 16.16 12.86
C ASN A 13 17.15 16.85 12.01
N LEU A 14 16.72 17.76 11.12
CA LEU A 14 17.56 18.57 10.24
C LEU A 14 17.52 20.05 10.66
N ARG A 15 18.42 20.87 10.13
CA ARG A 15 18.35 22.33 10.36
C ARG A 15 17.33 22.95 9.42
N THR A 16 16.50 23.87 9.93
CA THR A 16 15.47 24.58 9.15
C THR A 16 16.03 25.23 7.88
N ILE A 17 17.23 25.82 7.96
CA ILE A 17 17.88 26.47 6.80
C ILE A 17 18.17 25.47 5.67
N GLN A 18 18.60 24.25 6.01
CA GLN A 18 18.88 23.21 5.02
C GLN A 18 17.61 22.77 4.31
N VAL A 19 16.54 22.57 5.07
CA VAL A 19 15.23 22.17 4.56
C VAL A 19 14.62 23.27 3.70
N ALA A 20 14.70 24.54 4.13
CA ALA A 20 14.19 25.67 3.36
C ALA A 20 14.87 25.77 1.98
N ALA A 21 16.21 25.66 1.94
CA ALA A 21 16.95 25.66 0.69
C ALA A 21 16.61 24.44 -0.20
N ALA A 22 16.41 23.26 0.40
CA ALA A 22 15.99 22.08 -0.34
C ALA A 22 14.59 22.24 -0.96
N ILE A 23 13.63 22.81 -0.21
CA ILE A 23 12.27 23.09 -0.71
C ILE A 23 12.33 24.06 -1.90
N GLU A 24 13.08 25.15 -1.79
CA GLU A 24 13.22 26.14 -2.86
C GLU A 24 13.76 25.49 -4.14
N LEU A 25 14.82 24.68 -4.03
CA LEU A 25 15.39 23.97 -5.16
C LEU A 25 14.43 22.94 -5.77
N LEU A 26 13.64 22.22 -4.95
CA LEU A 26 12.63 21.29 -5.44
C LEU A 26 11.50 22.02 -6.18
N ASP A 27 11.07 23.16 -5.66
CA ASP A 27 10.01 23.99 -6.27
C ASP A 27 10.44 24.64 -7.60
N GLU A 28 11.73 24.91 -7.77
CA GLU A 28 12.33 25.28 -9.06
C GLU A 28 12.36 24.12 -10.07
N GLY A 29 11.95 22.91 -9.68
CA GLY A 29 11.94 21.72 -10.52
C GLY A 29 13.29 21.00 -10.61
N ASN A 30 14.24 21.31 -9.71
CA ASN A 30 15.50 20.58 -9.66
C ASN A 30 15.29 19.15 -9.14
N THR A 31 15.95 18.19 -9.77
CA THR A 31 15.87 16.78 -9.34
C THR A 31 16.73 16.53 -8.10
N ILE A 32 16.35 15.55 -7.27
CA ILE A 32 17.15 15.12 -6.10
C ILE A 32 18.63 14.85 -6.47
N PRO A 33 18.97 14.08 -7.53
CA PRO A 33 20.37 13.88 -7.91
C PRO A 33 21.10 15.17 -8.28
N PHE A 34 20.40 16.13 -8.91
CA PHE A 34 20.98 17.42 -9.24
C PHE A 34 21.29 18.23 -7.97
N ILE A 35 20.34 18.28 -7.03
CA ILE A 35 20.51 19.00 -5.76
C ILE A 35 21.66 18.38 -4.94
N ALA A 36 21.61 17.06 -4.74
CA ALA A 36 22.61 16.31 -3.98
C ALA A 36 24.01 16.45 -4.56
N ARG A 37 24.16 16.63 -5.88
CA ARG A 37 25.47 16.73 -6.54
C ARG A 37 25.96 18.17 -6.70
N TYR A 38 25.11 19.09 -7.12
CA TYR A 38 25.49 20.43 -7.60
C TYR A 38 25.00 21.57 -6.70
N ARG A 39 24.22 21.27 -5.65
CA ARG A 39 23.70 22.25 -4.69
C ARG A 39 24.00 21.88 -3.24
N LYS A 40 25.07 21.11 -3.01
CA LYS A 40 25.52 20.66 -1.68
C LYS A 40 25.70 21.81 -0.70
N GLU A 41 26.33 22.90 -1.11
CA GLU A 41 26.57 24.03 -0.21
C GLU A 41 25.27 24.73 0.20
N ALA A 42 24.33 24.87 -0.75
CA ALA A 42 23.03 25.50 -0.51
C ALA A 42 22.18 24.71 0.51
N THR A 43 22.19 23.38 0.43
CA THR A 43 21.43 22.53 1.36
C THR A 43 22.24 22.15 2.62
N GLY A 44 23.47 22.62 2.77
CA GLY A 44 24.35 22.20 3.87
C GLY A 44 24.62 20.69 3.86
N THR A 45 24.87 20.14 2.67
CA THR A 45 25.26 18.76 2.35
C THR A 45 24.22 17.71 2.71
N LEU A 46 22.93 17.97 2.46
CA LEU A 46 21.91 16.91 2.50
C LEU A 46 22.19 15.86 1.41
N ASP A 47 22.09 14.59 1.78
CA ASP A 47 22.21 13.47 0.83
C ASP A 47 20.88 13.16 0.12
N GLU A 48 20.91 12.25 -0.86
CA GLU A 48 19.75 11.90 -1.67
C GLU A 48 18.59 11.30 -0.86
N GLU A 49 18.88 10.60 0.24
CA GLU A 49 17.87 9.99 1.10
C GLU A 49 17.18 11.06 1.96
N GLN A 50 17.96 11.96 2.56
CA GLN A 50 17.43 13.11 3.30
C GLN A 50 16.59 14.01 2.40
N LEU A 51 17.05 14.29 1.16
CA LEU A 51 16.29 15.09 0.20
C LEU A 51 14.97 14.41 -0.20
N ARG A 52 14.96 13.08 -0.38
CA ARG A 52 13.74 12.31 -0.66
C ARG A 52 12.76 12.34 0.50
N GLN A 53 13.26 12.26 1.74
CA GLN A 53 12.44 12.41 2.94
C GLN A 53 11.85 13.81 3.06
N VAL A 54 12.62 14.86 2.72
CA VAL A 54 12.14 16.24 2.65
C VAL A 54 11.03 16.38 1.61
N GLU A 55 11.24 15.91 0.37
CA GLU A 55 10.24 15.94 -0.71
C GLU A 55 8.95 15.22 -0.31
N THR A 56 9.06 13.98 0.16
CA THR A 56 7.90 13.17 0.59
C THR A 56 7.12 13.86 1.72
N THR A 57 7.84 14.44 2.70
CA THR A 57 7.19 15.13 3.82
C THR A 57 6.56 16.45 3.38
N LEU A 58 7.21 17.18 2.47
CA LEU A 58 6.69 18.41 1.88
C LEU A 58 5.36 18.16 1.15
N ASP A 59 5.31 17.13 0.30
CA ASP A 59 4.11 16.76 -0.46
C ASP A 59 2.95 16.39 0.48
N ARG A 60 3.24 15.60 1.53
CA ARG A 60 2.26 15.25 2.56
C ARG A 60 1.71 16.49 3.27
N LEU A 61 2.57 17.44 3.63
CA LEU A 61 2.15 18.67 4.29
C LEU A 61 1.34 19.57 3.34
N ARG A 62 1.74 19.67 2.07
CA ARG A 62 0.99 20.41 1.04
C ARG A 62 -0.42 19.85 0.86
N ALA A 63 -0.55 18.53 0.73
CA ALA A 63 -1.85 17.87 0.63
C ALA A 63 -2.72 18.12 1.88
N LEU A 64 -2.11 18.14 3.07
CA LEU A 64 -2.81 18.49 4.31
C LEU A 64 -3.31 19.93 4.31
N GLU A 65 -2.47 20.90 3.90
CA GLU A 65 -2.86 22.32 3.84
C GLU A 65 -3.97 22.58 2.80
N GLU A 66 -3.87 21.97 1.62
CA GLU A 66 -4.90 22.05 0.58
C GLU A 66 -6.23 21.51 1.09
N ARG A 67 -6.20 20.34 1.74
CA ARG A 67 -7.39 19.76 2.33
C ARG A 67 -7.93 20.61 3.47
N ARG A 68 -7.06 21.18 4.31
CA ARG A 68 -7.44 22.07 5.42
C ARG A 68 -8.18 23.29 4.91
N ALA A 69 -7.69 23.92 3.84
CA ALA A 69 -8.38 25.05 3.20
C ALA A 69 -9.77 24.66 2.70
N THR A 70 -9.90 23.50 2.06
CA THR A 70 -11.19 22.96 1.60
C THR A 70 -12.17 22.72 2.76
N VAL A 71 -11.68 22.14 3.86
CA VAL A 71 -12.48 21.89 5.07
C VAL A 71 -12.95 23.20 5.71
N LEU A 72 -12.06 24.19 5.86
CA LEU A 72 -12.42 25.49 6.40
C LEU A 72 -13.50 26.17 5.55
N ALA A 73 -13.33 26.20 4.23
CA ALA A 73 -14.29 26.80 3.31
C ALA A 73 -15.67 26.13 3.42
N SER A 74 -15.72 24.79 3.44
CA SER A 74 -16.98 24.03 3.56
C SER A 74 -17.73 24.32 4.87
N ILE A 75 -17.01 24.45 5.99
CA ILE A 75 -17.62 24.72 7.31
C ILE A 75 -18.05 26.21 7.40
N GLU A 76 -17.28 27.11 6.80
CA GLU A 76 -17.59 28.53 6.73
C GLU A 76 -18.84 28.80 5.88
N GLU A 77 -19.00 28.13 4.74
CA GLU A 77 -20.20 28.18 3.90
C GLU A 77 -21.47 27.74 4.65
N GLN A 78 -21.34 26.79 5.58
CA GLN A 78 -22.43 26.34 6.45
C GLN A 78 -22.71 27.29 7.62
N GLY A 79 -21.90 28.33 7.82
CA GLY A 79 -22.01 29.25 8.96
C GLY A 79 -21.71 28.61 10.32
N LYS A 80 -20.98 27.48 10.33
CA LYS A 80 -20.68 26.70 11.56
C LYS A 80 -19.25 26.87 12.07
N LEU A 81 -18.42 27.66 11.38
CA LEU A 81 -17.01 27.83 11.73
C LEU A 81 -16.82 28.75 12.93
N THR A 82 -16.74 28.17 14.12
CA THR A 82 -16.43 28.91 15.35
C THR A 82 -14.93 29.22 15.44
N GLY A 83 -14.56 30.22 16.26
CA GLY A 83 -13.15 30.55 16.51
C GLY A 83 -12.36 29.39 17.11
N GLU A 84 -12.97 28.64 18.04
CA GLU A 84 -12.38 27.44 18.64
C GLU A 84 -12.19 26.32 17.60
N LEU A 85 -13.19 26.06 16.76
CA LEU A 85 -13.10 25.05 15.71
C LEU A 85 -12.04 25.40 14.68
N ARG A 86 -11.95 26.67 14.28
CA ARG A 86 -10.89 27.17 13.39
C ARG A 86 -9.50 26.88 13.95
N GLN A 87 -9.29 27.14 15.25
CA GLN A 87 -8.01 26.84 15.91
C GLN A 87 -7.71 25.34 15.92
N LYS A 88 -8.70 24.48 16.23
CA LYS A 88 -8.53 23.02 16.19
C LYS A 88 -8.17 22.51 14.80
N ILE A 89 -8.83 23.01 13.76
CA ILE A 89 -8.56 22.64 12.35
C ILE A 89 -7.14 23.08 11.93
N GLN A 90 -6.72 24.28 12.33
CA GLN A 90 -5.37 24.78 12.06
C GLN A 90 -4.29 23.98 12.81
N ALA A 91 -4.59 23.50 14.02
CA ALA A 91 -3.69 22.67 14.82
C ALA A 91 -3.65 21.19 14.39
N ALA A 92 -4.53 20.74 13.47
CA ALA A 92 -4.55 19.35 13.03
C ALA A 92 -3.29 19.00 12.23
N GLU A 93 -2.46 18.10 12.78
CA GLU A 93 -1.17 17.68 12.19
C GLU A 93 -1.28 16.51 11.21
N THR A 94 -2.43 15.83 11.16
CA THR A 94 -2.63 14.66 10.30
C THR A 94 -3.93 14.77 9.51
N MET A 95 -3.95 14.15 8.33
CA MET A 95 -5.14 14.07 7.49
C MET A 95 -6.32 13.44 8.23
N THR A 96 -6.05 12.40 9.03
CA THR A 96 -7.06 11.71 9.84
C THR A 96 -7.68 12.64 10.88
N ALA A 97 -6.87 13.39 11.63
CA ALA A 97 -7.38 14.33 12.63
C ALA A 97 -8.21 15.45 11.98
N LEU A 98 -7.78 15.94 10.81
CA LEU A 98 -8.53 16.92 10.03
C LEU A 98 -9.88 16.37 9.56
N GLU A 99 -9.92 15.15 9.02
CA GLU A 99 -11.17 14.52 8.59
C GLU A 99 -12.11 14.22 9.77
N ASP A 100 -11.57 13.84 10.94
CA ASP A 100 -12.38 13.64 12.14
C ASP A 100 -13.05 14.95 12.60
N LEU A 101 -12.34 16.08 12.56
CA LEU A 101 -12.92 17.41 12.84
C LEU A 101 -13.96 17.84 11.80
N TYR A 102 -13.77 17.45 10.53
CA TYR A 102 -14.69 17.76 9.44
C TYR A 102 -15.93 16.87 9.42
N GLN A 103 -15.85 15.67 10.00
CA GLN A 103 -16.88 14.64 9.92
C GLN A 103 -18.32 15.11 10.25
N PRO A 104 -18.58 15.93 11.30
CA PRO A 104 -19.91 16.46 11.58
C PRO A 104 -20.48 17.40 10.52
N TYR A 105 -19.62 18.03 9.72
CA TYR A 105 -19.97 19.05 8.73
C TYR A 105 -19.91 18.53 7.29
N LYS A 106 -19.43 17.30 7.11
CA LYS A 106 -19.30 16.68 5.80
C LYS A 106 -20.70 16.46 5.21
N PRO A 107 -20.99 16.92 3.98
CA PRO A 107 -22.29 16.68 3.35
C PRO A 107 -22.62 15.19 3.31
N LYS A 108 -23.79 14.82 3.84
CA LYS A 108 -24.24 13.42 3.92
C LYS A 108 -25.41 13.18 2.99
N ARG A 109 -25.49 11.95 2.44
CA ARG A 109 -26.73 11.45 1.85
C ARG A 109 -27.82 11.40 2.92
N ARG A 110 -29.09 11.44 2.52
CA ARG A 110 -30.25 11.40 3.43
C ARG A 110 -30.13 10.22 4.42
N THR A 111 -29.69 10.52 5.65
CA THR A 111 -29.52 9.58 6.77
C THR A 111 -30.77 9.56 7.65
N ARG A 112 -30.91 8.53 8.51
CA ARG A 112 -31.98 8.48 9.52
C ARG A 112 -31.99 9.74 10.40
N ALA A 113 -30.82 10.18 10.84
CA ALA A 113 -30.65 11.43 11.58
C ALA A 113 -31.10 12.66 10.77
N SER A 114 -30.73 12.79 9.48
CA SER A 114 -31.20 13.91 8.65
C SER A 114 -32.73 13.92 8.51
N ILE A 115 -33.36 12.75 8.33
CA ILE A 115 -34.82 12.62 8.25
C ILE A 115 -35.46 13.02 9.59
N ALA A 116 -34.88 12.59 10.71
CA ALA A 116 -35.35 12.99 12.04
C ALA A 116 -35.20 14.50 12.29
N ARG A 117 -34.12 15.13 11.80
CA ARG A 117 -33.96 16.60 11.86
C ARG A 117 -34.99 17.33 11.00
N GLU A 118 -35.28 16.83 9.79
CA GLU A 118 -36.37 17.35 8.92
C GLU A 118 -37.73 17.28 9.62
N LYS A 119 -37.95 16.24 10.43
CA LYS A 119 -39.15 16.05 11.27
C LYS A 119 -39.19 16.89 12.56
N GLY A 120 -38.18 17.73 12.80
CA GLY A 120 -38.12 18.62 13.97
C GLY A 120 -37.60 17.98 15.27
N LEU A 121 -36.99 16.79 15.23
CA LEU A 121 -36.61 16.04 16.42
C LEU A 121 -35.25 16.43 17.06
N GLN A 122 -34.59 17.48 16.55
CA GLN A 122 -33.28 17.91 17.05
C GLN A 122 -33.31 18.29 18.54
N GLY A 123 -34.35 19.03 18.98
CA GLY A 123 -34.45 19.43 20.38
C GLY A 123 -34.58 18.24 21.34
N LEU A 124 -35.29 17.18 20.94
CA LEU A 124 -35.42 15.96 21.74
C LEU A 124 -34.09 15.18 21.78
N ALA A 125 -33.34 15.17 20.68
CA ALA A 125 -32.00 14.58 20.64
C ALA A 125 -31.01 15.33 21.53
N ASP A 126 -31.10 16.66 21.58
CA ASP A 126 -30.26 17.49 22.45
C ASP A 126 -30.54 17.16 23.94
N LEU A 127 -31.79 16.94 24.33
CA LEU A 127 -32.15 16.48 25.68
C LEU A 127 -31.53 15.11 26.02
N ILE A 128 -31.56 14.17 25.06
CA ILE A 128 -30.91 12.86 25.21
C ILE A 128 -29.39 13.02 25.44
N LEU A 129 -28.73 13.90 24.69
CA LEU A 129 -27.28 14.10 24.78
C LEU A 129 -26.85 14.88 26.03
N GLN A 130 -27.63 15.89 26.44
CA GLN A 130 -27.31 16.77 27.57
C GLN A 130 -27.51 16.10 28.93
N GLN A 131 -28.38 15.08 29.01
CA GLN A 131 -28.66 14.33 30.24
C GLN A 131 -29.10 15.23 31.41
N GLU A 132 -29.85 16.28 31.13
CA GLU A 132 -30.36 17.16 32.18
C GLU A 132 -31.29 16.40 33.13
N ARG A 133 -31.27 16.80 34.41
CA ARG A 133 -32.12 16.21 35.44
C ARG A 133 -33.44 16.96 35.46
N THR A 134 -34.53 16.24 35.30
CA THR A 134 -35.89 16.78 35.37
C THR A 134 -36.83 15.76 36.03
N ARG A 135 -37.98 16.24 36.49
CA ARG A 135 -39.05 15.41 37.08
C ARG A 135 -39.97 14.82 36.02
N GLU A 136 -39.84 15.28 34.79
CA GLU A 136 -40.68 14.89 33.66
C GLU A 136 -40.13 13.63 33.01
N THR A 137 -41.00 12.75 32.52
CA THR A 137 -40.57 11.53 31.83
C THR A 137 -40.16 11.84 30.38
N PRO A 138 -39.32 10.99 29.75
CA PRO A 138 -38.96 11.17 28.33
C PRO A 138 -40.18 11.22 27.41
N GLU A 139 -41.19 10.40 27.69
CA GLU A 139 -42.42 10.30 26.90
C GLU A 139 -43.18 11.64 26.91
N ARG A 140 -43.32 12.24 28.10
CA ARG A 140 -44.05 13.49 28.25
C ARG A 140 -43.29 14.69 27.66
N LEU A 141 -41.96 14.63 27.61
CA LEU A 141 -41.15 15.63 26.89
C LEU A 141 -41.20 15.41 25.38
N ALA A 142 -41.35 14.16 24.92
CA ALA A 142 -41.50 13.81 23.52
C ALA A 142 -42.88 14.18 22.93
N ASP A 143 -43.93 14.29 23.76
CA ASP A 143 -45.26 14.77 23.32
C ASP A 143 -45.19 16.12 22.59
N GLY A 144 -44.28 17.01 23.02
CA GLY A 144 -44.07 18.32 22.39
C GLY A 144 -43.47 18.27 20.98
N TYR A 145 -43.07 17.09 20.50
CA TYR A 145 -42.44 16.87 19.19
C TYR A 145 -43.34 16.09 18.23
N LEU A 146 -44.56 15.70 18.63
CA LEU A 146 -45.52 15.03 17.76
C LEU A 146 -46.04 15.98 16.69
N ASN A 147 -46.16 15.47 15.46
CA ASN A 147 -46.65 16.22 14.30
C ASN A 147 -47.17 15.25 13.21
N ASP A 148 -47.61 15.78 12.07
CA ASP A 148 -48.15 14.97 10.97
C ASP A 148 -47.18 13.86 10.47
N GLN A 149 -45.88 14.05 10.67
CA GLN A 149 -44.81 13.12 10.27
C GLN A 149 -44.25 12.27 11.43
N VAL A 150 -44.65 12.55 12.67
CA VAL A 150 -44.23 11.89 13.91
C VAL A 150 -45.48 11.65 14.76
N GLN A 151 -46.11 10.50 14.56
CA GLN A 151 -47.45 10.22 15.09
C GLN A 151 -47.44 9.62 16.50
N THR A 152 -46.32 9.05 16.93
CA THR A 152 -46.20 8.40 18.23
C THR A 152 -44.97 8.90 19.00
N VAL A 153 -45.05 8.83 20.33
CA VAL A 153 -43.94 9.13 21.23
C VAL A 153 -42.72 8.23 20.92
N GLU A 154 -42.95 6.97 20.59
CA GLU A 154 -41.87 6.05 20.23
C GLU A 154 -41.17 6.49 18.93
N ASP A 155 -41.92 6.95 17.92
CA ASP A 155 -41.31 7.49 16.69
C ASP A 155 -40.46 8.73 16.98
N ALA A 156 -40.92 9.59 17.90
CA ALA A 156 -40.19 10.79 18.31
C ALA A 156 -38.87 10.41 19.01
N LEU A 157 -38.93 9.52 20.00
CA LEU A 157 -37.75 9.04 20.74
C LEU A 157 -36.79 8.28 19.82
N ALA A 158 -37.29 7.40 18.94
CA ALA A 158 -36.47 6.67 17.98
C ALA A 158 -35.74 7.61 17.01
N GLY A 159 -36.43 8.61 16.46
CA GLY A 159 -35.81 9.61 15.59
C GLY A 159 -34.79 10.49 16.35
N ALA A 160 -35.07 10.84 17.60
CA ALA A 160 -34.12 11.55 18.44
C ALA A 160 -32.87 10.70 18.76
N ARG A 161 -33.03 9.39 19.02
CA ARG A 161 -31.92 8.43 19.17
C ARG A 161 -31.09 8.34 17.90
N ASP A 162 -31.70 8.34 16.71
CA ASP A 162 -30.97 8.34 15.43
C ASP A 162 -30.07 9.58 15.28
N ILE A 163 -30.54 10.76 15.68
CA ILE A 163 -29.73 12.00 15.69
C ILE A 163 -28.60 11.89 16.71
N ALA A 164 -28.92 11.47 17.95
CA ALA A 164 -27.92 11.30 19.00
C ALA A 164 -26.82 10.30 18.60
N ALA A 165 -27.20 9.19 17.95
CA ALA A 165 -26.27 8.18 17.49
C ALA A 165 -25.29 8.71 16.43
N GLU A 166 -25.79 9.51 15.48
CA GLU A 166 -24.95 10.17 14.48
C GLU A 166 -24.01 11.19 15.14
N THR A 167 -24.50 12.02 16.06
CA THR A 167 -23.68 12.99 16.79
C THR A 167 -22.55 12.31 17.58
N ILE A 168 -22.84 11.19 18.26
CA ILE A 168 -21.84 10.42 19.01
C ILE A 168 -20.78 9.84 18.06
N SER A 169 -21.22 9.22 16.94
CA SER A 169 -20.31 8.59 15.97
C SER A 169 -19.43 9.60 15.23
N ASP A 170 -19.91 10.82 15.02
CA ASP A 170 -19.15 11.88 14.35
C ASP A 170 -18.26 12.67 15.32
N HIS A 171 -18.40 12.47 16.64
CA HIS A 171 -17.63 13.22 17.63
C HIS A 171 -16.11 12.96 17.43
N PRO A 172 -15.30 13.99 17.11
CA PRO A 172 -13.91 13.81 16.68
C PRO A 172 -13.07 13.01 17.69
N GLU A 173 -13.19 13.33 18.97
CA GLU A 173 -12.43 12.64 20.02
C GLU A 173 -12.91 11.22 20.28
N VAL A 174 -14.20 10.93 20.11
CA VAL A 174 -14.72 9.56 20.26
C VAL A 174 -14.11 8.70 19.16
N ARG A 175 -14.10 9.20 17.91
CA ARG A 175 -13.47 8.53 16.77
C ARG A 175 -11.98 8.30 17.01
N ARG A 176 -11.25 9.34 17.43
CA ARG A 176 -9.80 9.27 17.72
C ARG A 176 -9.49 8.20 18.77
N VAL A 177 -10.11 8.27 19.95
CA VAL A 177 -9.83 7.34 21.06
C VAL A 177 -10.27 5.92 20.72
N THR A 178 -11.39 5.75 20.01
CA THR A 178 -11.84 4.42 19.56
C THR A 178 -10.86 3.83 18.55
N ARG A 179 -10.34 4.63 17.61
CA ARG A 179 -9.32 4.20 16.64
C ARG A 179 -8.02 3.78 17.34
N GLU A 180 -7.56 4.57 18.32
CA GLU A 180 -6.36 4.26 19.11
C GLU A 180 -6.50 2.94 19.86
N LYS A 181 -7.65 2.74 20.54
CA LYS A 181 -7.96 1.46 21.20
C LYS A 181 -8.04 0.31 20.20
N ALA A 182 -8.65 0.51 19.03
CA ALA A 182 -8.72 -0.51 17.98
C ALA A 182 -7.34 -0.91 17.45
N MET A 183 -6.45 0.07 17.22
CA MET A 183 -5.08 -0.17 16.77
C MET A 183 -4.24 -0.92 17.82
N GLN A 184 -4.46 -0.67 19.11
CA GLN A 184 -3.64 -1.23 20.18
C GLN A 184 -4.19 -2.55 20.75
N TRP A 185 -5.51 -2.69 20.83
CA TRP A 185 -6.20 -3.78 21.54
C TRP A 185 -7.30 -4.46 20.73
N GLY A 186 -7.66 -3.93 19.56
CA GLY A 186 -8.62 -4.58 18.67
C GLY A 186 -8.09 -5.91 18.15
N SER A 187 -8.99 -6.79 17.73
CA SER A 187 -8.65 -8.04 17.03
C SER A 187 -8.92 -7.91 15.54
N LEU A 188 -8.05 -8.50 14.74
CA LEU A 188 -8.26 -8.75 13.31
C LEU A 188 -8.44 -10.25 13.16
N SER A 189 -9.61 -10.66 12.68
CA SER A 189 -9.89 -12.04 12.34
C SER A 189 -10.05 -12.21 10.83
N ALA A 190 -9.60 -13.36 10.32
CA ALA A 190 -9.86 -13.80 8.96
C ALA A 190 -10.34 -15.26 8.99
N GLU A 191 -11.39 -15.54 8.25
CA GLU A 191 -12.03 -16.85 8.17
C GLU A 191 -12.28 -17.25 6.72
N LYS A 192 -12.20 -18.54 6.41
CA LYS A 192 -12.54 -19.03 5.08
C LYS A 192 -14.03 -18.83 4.80
N ILE A 193 -14.37 -18.21 3.67
CA ILE A 193 -15.74 -18.14 3.18
C ILE A 193 -16.22 -19.56 2.80
N THR A 194 -17.41 -19.92 3.25
CA THR A 194 -18.06 -21.19 2.88
C THR A 194 -18.14 -21.31 1.36
N ASP A 195 -17.77 -22.47 0.82
CA ASP A 195 -17.74 -22.78 -0.62
C ASP A 195 -16.71 -22.01 -1.46
N ALA A 196 -15.83 -21.20 -0.86
CA ALA A 196 -14.77 -20.54 -1.61
C ALA A 196 -13.70 -21.53 -2.10
N GLU A 197 -13.36 -21.42 -3.38
CA GLU A 197 -12.32 -22.22 -4.03
C GLU A 197 -10.92 -21.69 -3.70
N ASP A 198 -10.09 -22.55 -3.11
CA ASP A 198 -8.65 -22.34 -2.99
C ASP A 198 -7.94 -23.69 -3.23
N PRO A 199 -7.84 -24.12 -4.50
CA PRO A 199 -7.37 -25.47 -4.85
C PRO A 199 -5.92 -25.70 -4.45
N ARG A 200 -5.10 -24.64 -4.36
CA ARG A 200 -3.70 -24.72 -3.95
C ARG A 200 -3.49 -24.44 -2.46
N ARG A 201 -4.57 -24.15 -1.72
CA ARG A 201 -4.52 -23.81 -0.29
C ARG A 201 -3.57 -22.65 0.02
N VAL A 202 -3.54 -21.66 -0.87
CA VAL A 202 -2.67 -20.47 -0.75
C VAL A 202 -2.91 -19.73 0.57
N PHE A 203 -4.16 -19.74 1.06
CA PHE A 203 -4.57 -18.98 2.24
C PHE A 203 -4.81 -19.86 3.48
N GLU A 204 -4.33 -21.12 3.49
CA GLU A 204 -4.60 -22.08 4.57
C GLU A 204 -4.23 -21.58 5.97
N LEU A 205 -3.11 -20.86 6.08
CA LEU A 205 -2.66 -20.24 7.34
C LEU A 205 -3.63 -19.17 7.87
N TYR A 206 -4.56 -18.69 7.05
CA TYR A 206 -5.47 -17.60 7.35
C TYR A 206 -6.94 -18.03 7.45
N TYR A 207 -7.26 -19.32 7.32
CA TYR A 207 -8.64 -19.81 7.42
C TYR A 207 -9.26 -19.70 8.82
N ALA A 208 -8.42 -19.61 9.84
CA ALA A 208 -8.81 -19.41 11.24
C ALA A 208 -7.78 -18.47 11.90
N PHE A 209 -7.63 -17.27 11.34
CA PHE A 209 -6.73 -16.25 11.84
C PHE A 209 -7.45 -15.38 12.86
N ASP A 210 -6.89 -15.23 14.06
CA ASP A 210 -7.34 -14.24 15.04
C ASP A 210 -6.11 -13.73 15.79
N PHE A 211 -5.78 -12.45 15.57
CA PHE A 211 -4.69 -11.80 16.26
C PHE A 211 -5.08 -10.38 16.64
N ARG A 212 -4.47 -9.88 17.71
CA ARG A 212 -4.51 -8.45 18.00
C ARG A 212 -3.91 -7.65 16.86
N VAL A 213 -4.52 -6.51 16.55
CA VAL A 213 -4.14 -5.60 15.46
C VAL A 213 -2.66 -5.20 15.55
N ASP A 214 -2.16 -4.90 16.75
CA ASP A 214 -0.76 -4.52 16.99
C ASP A 214 0.26 -5.64 16.74
N ARG A 215 -0.19 -6.89 16.59
CA ARG A 215 0.64 -8.08 16.36
C ARG A 215 0.60 -8.59 14.93
N VAL A 216 -0.28 -8.06 14.07
CA VAL A 216 -0.38 -8.46 12.67
C VAL A 216 0.83 -7.91 11.89
N ARG A 217 1.53 -8.79 11.18
CA ARG A 217 2.74 -8.44 10.41
C ARG A 217 2.37 -7.93 9.01
N PRO A 218 3.18 -7.04 8.41
CA PRO A 218 2.95 -6.54 7.04
C PRO A 218 2.59 -7.60 6.00
N HIS A 219 3.37 -8.68 5.89
CA HIS A 219 3.09 -9.75 4.91
C HIS A 219 1.78 -10.49 5.18
N GLN A 220 1.34 -10.58 6.44
CA GLN A 220 0.05 -11.18 6.79
C GLN A 220 -1.09 -10.27 6.35
N VAL A 221 -0.97 -8.95 6.54
CA VAL A 221 -1.95 -7.97 6.02
C VAL A 221 -2.10 -8.12 4.51
N LEU A 222 -1.00 -8.17 3.76
CA LEU A 222 -1.04 -8.32 2.30
C LEU A 222 -1.71 -9.64 1.88
N ALA A 223 -1.35 -10.76 2.52
CA ALA A 223 -1.95 -12.05 2.21
C ALA A 223 -3.45 -12.11 2.55
N ILE A 224 -3.85 -11.52 3.67
CA ILE A 224 -5.25 -11.44 4.11
C ILE A 224 -6.06 -10.54 3.15
N ASN A 225 -5.53 -9.37 2.79
CA ASN A 225 -6.16 -8.47 1.82
C ASN A 225 -6.36 -9.17 0.47
N ARG A 226 -5.34 -9.88 -0.01
CA ARG A 226 -5.43 -10.66 -1.25
C ARG A 226 -6.48 -11.77 -1.15
N GLY A 227 -6.51 -12.51 -0.04
CA GLY A 227 -7.51 -13.56 0.16
C GLY A 227 -8.94 -13.02 0.24
N GLU A 228 -9.13 -11.81 0.77
CA GLU A 228 -10.41 -11.08 0.77
C GLU A 228 -10.80 -10.63 -0.65
N GLU A 229 -9.87 -10.07 -1.42
CA GLU A 229 -10.09 -9.64 -2.80
C GLU A 229 -10.43 -10.83 -3.73
N GLU A 230 -9.73 -11.96 -3.56
CA GLU A 230 -10.01 -13.23 -4.25
C GLU A 230 -11.28 -13.94 -3.71
N LYS A 231 -12.00 -13.34 -2.76
CA LYS A 231 -13.24 -13.86 -2.14
C LYS A 231 -13.07 -15.23 -1.47
N VAL A 232 -11.86 -15.53 -1.00
CA VAL A 232 -11.54 -16.74 -0.23
C VAL A 232 -11.72 -16.49 1.27
N LEU A 233 -11.36 -15.30 1.74
CA LEU A 233 -11.41 -14.92 3.15
C LEU A 233 -12.48 -13.87 3.42
N ARG A 234 -13.09 -13.95 4.59
CA ARG A 234 -13.86 -12.87 5.21
C ARG A 234 -13.02 -12.28 6.33
N VAL A 235 -12.81 -10.97 6.31
CA VAL A 235 -11.98 -10.28 7.31
C VAL A 235 -12.87 -9.39 8.17
N LYS A 236 -12.55 -9.31 9.46
CA LYS A 236 -13.23 -8.43 10.41
C LYS A 236 -12.24 -7.79 11.36
N VAL A 237 -12.44 -6.52 11.68
CA VAL A 237 -11.82 -5.87 12.84
C VAL A 237 -12.86 -5.70 13.94
N ALA A 238 -12.55 -6.17 15.15
CA ALA A 238 -13.42 -6.02 16.30
C ALA A 238 -12.75 -5.18 17.40
N VAL A 239 -13.57 -4.35 18.05
CA VAL A 239 -13.22 -3.61 19.27
C VAL A 239 -14.17 -4.11 20.35
N THR A 240 -13.64 -4.44 21.53
CA THR A 240 -14.47 -4.97 22.62
C THR A 240 -15.47 -3.93 23.11
N GLU A 241 -16.63 -4.38 23.61
CA GLU A 241 -17.67 -3.51 24.16
C GLU A 241 -17.12 -2.55 25.20
N ARG A 242 -16.34 -3.08 26.15
CA ARG A 242 -15.67 -2.28 27.17
C ARG A 242 -14.86 -1.14 26.55
N ASP A 243 -14.06 -1.43 25.53
CA ASP A 243 -13.10 -0.47 24.98
C ASP A 243 -13.78 0.67 24.20
N TRP A 244 -14.76 0.37 23.35
CA TRP A 244 -15.47 1.43 22.64
C TRP A 244 -16.44 2.20 23.56
N GLN A 245 -17.05 1.55 24.56
CA GLN A 245 -17.89 2.25 25.54
C GLN A 245 -17.07 3.22 26.39
N GLU A 246 -15.90 2.81 26.88
CA GLU A 246 -14.99 3.71 27.59
C GLU A 246 -14.61 4.94 26.74
N ALA A 247 -14.36 4.74 25.44
CA ALA A 247 -14.03 5.83 24.52
C ALA A 247 -15.20 6.81 24.35
N VAL A 248 -16.42 6.30 24.14
CA VAL A 248 -17.63 7.12 24.03
C VAL A 248 -17.89 7.86 25.34
N PHE A 249 -17.87 7.15 26.47
CA PHE A 249 -18.22 7.72 27.77
C PHE A 249 -17.21 8.72 28.30
N MET A 250 -16.01 8.81 27.72
CA MET A 250 -15.04 9.86 28.03
C MET A 250 -15.55 11.25 27.63
N TYR A 251 -16.38 11.33 26.58
CA TYR A 251 -16.87 12.58 26.01
C TYR A 251 -18.40 12.73 26.12
N ILE A 252 -19.12 11.61 26.18
CA ILE A 252 -20.57 11.57 26.31
C ILE A 252 -20.89 11.02 27.70
N ARG A 253 -21.32 11.87 28.64
CA ARG A 253 -21.45 11.49 30.06
C ARG A 253 -22.88 11.07 30.38
N PRO A 254 -23.20 9.76 30.46
CA PRO A 254 -24.52 9.33 30.88
C PRO A 254 -24.73 9.65 32.37
N ASP A 255 -25.90 10.19 32.72
CA ASP A 255 -26.29 10.43 34.12
C ASP A 255 -27.49 9.56 34.47
N LYS A 256 -27.29 8.58 35.37
CA LYS A 256 -28.36 7.68 35.86
C LYS A 256 -29.53 8.42 36.53
N ARG A 257 -29.35 9.70 36.88
CA ARG A 257 -30.41 10.55 37.45
C ARG A 257 -31.16 11.34 36.38
N SER A 258 -30.73 11.31 35.12
CA SER A 258 -31.49 11.86 34.00
C SER A 258 -32.57 10.88 33.58
N PRO A 259 -33.80 11.34 33.29
CA PRO A 259 -34.83 10.48 32.71
C PRO A 259 -34.43 9.94 31.33
N PHE A 260 -33.49 10.59 30.62
CA PHE A 260 -33.02 10.16 29.31
C PHE A 260 -31.84 9.17 29.37
N PHE A 261 -31.49 8.62 30.54
CA PHE A 261 -30.36 7.70 30.67
C PHE A 261 -30.50 6.50 29.72
N ASP A 262 -31.64 5.79 29.77
CA ASP A 262 -31.84 4.59 28.93
C ASP A 262 -31.86 4.93 27.43
N GLN A 263 -32.46 6.07 27.07
CA GLN A 263 -32.48 6.58 25.70
C GLN A 263 -31.07 6.87 25.17
N LEU A 264 -30.19 7.42 26.00
CA LEU A 264 -28.80 7.65 25.64
C LEU A 264 -28.02 6.34 25.52
N ILE A 265 -28.23 5.37 26.41
CA ILE A 265 -27.55 4.06 26.33
C ILE A 265 -27.94 3.33 25.03
N GLU A 266 -29.21 3.39 24.64
CA GLU A 266 -29.65 2.84 23.35
C GLU A 266 -29.01 3.57 22.17
N ALA A 267 -29.00 4.91 22.18
CA ALA A 267 -28.34 5.69 21.14
C ALA A 267 -26.83 5.42 21.05
N VAL A 268 -26.16 5.21 22.18
CA VAL A 268 -24.72 4.86 22.23
C VAL A 268 -24.45 3.49 21.60
N ARG A 269 -25.30 2.49 21.88
CA ARG A 269 -25.17 1.16 21.26
C ARG A 269 -25.38 1.22 19.76
N ASP A 270 -26.43 1.89 19.31
CA ASP A 270 -26.71 2.07 17.88
C ASP A 270 -25.60 2.89 17.18
N ALA A 271 -25.08 3.94 17.83
CA ALA A 271 -23.93 4.70 17.34
C ALA A 271 -22.71 3.79 17.12
N ALA A 272 -22.41 2.95 18.11
CA ALA A 272 -21.28 2.03 18.08
C ALA A 272 -21.41 1.03 16.93
N GLU A 273 -22.49 0.26 16.92
CA GLU A 273 -22.66 -0.88 16.01
C GLU A 273 -22.88 -0.45 14.55
N ARG A 274 -23.72 0.56 14.33
CA ARG A 274 -24.16 0.95 12.98
C ARG A 274 -23.21 1.91 12.29
N LEU A 275 -22.53 2.79 13.04
CA LEU A 275 -21.83 3.94 12.48
C LEU A 275 -20.33 3.97 12.85
N LEU A 276 -20.02 3.95 14.14
CA LEU A 276 -18.66 4.15 14.65
C LEU A 276 -17.76 2.96 14.34
N LEU A 277 -18.09 1.75 14.81
CA LEU A 277 -17.24 0.57 14.64
C LEU A 277 -16.97 0.22 13.17
N PRO A 278 -17.96 0.26 12.25
CA PRO A 278 -17.68 0.05 10.82
C PRO A 278 -16.75 1.12 10.22
N ALA A 279 -16.80 2.36 10.71
CA ALA A 279 -15.87 3.40 10.27
C ALA A 279 -14.46 3.18 10.83
N ILE A 280 -14.36 2.77 12.10
CA ILE A 280 -13.08 2.46 12.75
C ILE A 280 -12.42 1.23 12.13
N GLU A 281 -13.19 0.21 11.79
CA GLU A 281 -12.70 -0.97 11.05
C GLU A 281 -12.04 -0.55 9.72
N ARG A 282 -12.70 0.29 8.92
CA ARG A 282 -12.11 0.82 7.68
C ARG A 282 -10.84 1.62 7.92
N ASP A 283 -10.81 2.44 8.96
CA ASP A 283 -9.63 3.23 9.31
C ASP A 283 -8.44 2.34 9.72
N VAL A 284 -8.69 1.32 10.54
CA VAL A 284 -7.67 0.35 10.96
C VAL A 284 -7.16 -0.46 9.76
N ARG A 285 -8.06 -0.99 8.92
CA ARG A 285 -7.69 -1.75 7.71
C ARG A 285 -6.86 -0.91 6.75
N ARG A 286 -7.23 0.38 6.55
CA ARG A 286 -6.46 1.33 5.75
C ARG A 286 -5.05 1.54 6.32
N ALA A 287 -4.95 1.85 7.61
CA ALA A 287 -3.65 2.08 8.27
C ALA A 287 -2.73 0.85 8.22
N LEU A 288 -3.28 -0.35 8.42
CA LEU A 288 -2.54 -1.60 8.29
C LEU A 288 -2.04 -1.82 6.86
N THR A 289 -2.89 -1.53 5.86
CA THR A 289 -2.56 -1.68 4.44
C THR A 289 -1.47 -0.70 4.01
N GLU A 290 -1.60 0.59 4.34
CA GLU A 290 -0.59 1.61 4.05
C GLU A 290 0.78 1.23 4.64
N LYS A 291 0.79 0.74 5.90
CA LYS A 291 2.01 0.26 6.55
C LYS A 291 2.59 -0.98 5.85
N ALA A 292 1.74 -1.89 5.42
CA ALA A 292 2.16 -3.12 4.76
C ALA A 292 2.74 -2.87 3.37
N ASP A 293 2.08 -2.01 2.58
CA ASP A 293 2.54 -1.59 1.26
C ASP A 293 3.87 -0.84 1.35
N ALA A 294 3.99 0.14 2.26
CA ALA A 294 5.23 0.86 2.47
C ALA A 294 6.40 -0.07 2.83
N HIS A 295 6.15 -1.08 3.67
CA HIS A 295 7.15 -2.08 4.01
C HIS A 295 7.55 -2.96 2.83
N ALA A 296 6.57 -3.45 2.05
CA ALA A 296 6.84 -4.28 0.87
C ALA A 296 7.59 -3.49 -0.21
N ILE A 297 7.19 -2.25 -0.49
CA ILE A 297 7.85 -1.36 -1.44
C ILE A 297 9.30 -1.10 -1.02
N ALA A 298 9.58 -0.90 0.27
CA ALA A 298 10.94 -0.74 0.76
C ALA A 298 11.81 -1.98 0.50
N VAL A 299 11.25 -3.18 0.69
CA VAL A 299 11.94 -4.45 0.36
C VAL A 299 12.16 -4.57 -1.15
N PHE A 300 11.15 -4.26 -1.97
CA PHE A 300 11.28 -4.28 -3.43
C PHE A 300 12.33 -3.29 -3.94
N ALA A 301 12.36 -2.08 -3.37
CA ALA A 301 13.37 -1.07 -3.70
C ALA A 301 14.79 -1.54 -3.33
N ALA A 302 14.96 -2.16 -2.16
CA ALA A 302 16.25 -2.73 -1.75
C ALA A 302 16.70 -3.86 -2.69
N ASN A 303 15.78 -4.76 -3.06
CA ASN A 303 16.06 -5.87 -3.98
C ASN A 303 16.39 -5.36 -5.38
N LEU A 304 15.65 -4.39 -5.90
CA LEU A 304 15.92 -3.76 -7.20
C LEU A 304 17.28 -3.05 -7.18
N ARG A 305 17.59 -2.29 -6.13
CA ARG A 305 18.90 -1.65 -5.97
C ARG A 305 20.03 -2.69 -5.98
N ALA A 306 19.87 -3.80 -5.27
CA ALA A 306 20.85 -4.87 -5.24
C ALA A 306 21.07 -5.49 -6.63
N LEU A 307 20.00 -5.65 -7.43
CA LEU A 307 20.10 -6.13 -8.82
C LEU A 307 20.79 -5.13 -9.75
N LEU A 308 20.43 -3.85 -9.67
CA LEU A 308 21.00 -2.80 -10.53
C LEU A 308 22.48 -2.55 -10.25
N LEU A 309 22.93 -2.76 -9.01
CA LEU A 309 24.31 -2.52 -8.58
C LEU A 309 25.18 -3.78 -8.61
N GLN A 310 24.72 -4.87 -9.24
CA GLN A 310 25.54 -6.06 -9.42
C GLN A 310 26.80 -5.73 -10.24
N PRO A 311 27.99 -6.19 -9.82
CA PRO A 311 29.23 -5.94 -10.55
C PRO A 311 29.18 -6.47 -12.00
N PRO A 312 29.52 -5.65 -13.00
CA PRO A 312 29.52 -6.08 -14.41
C PRO A 312 30.66 -7.04 -14.73
N LEU A 313 30.41 -8.08 -15.53
CA LEU A 313 31.42 -8.98 -16.09
C LEU A 313 31.82 -8.55 -17.52
N ALA A 314 32.36 -7.33 -17.62
CA ALA A 314 32.74 -6.74 -18.89
C ALA A 314 33.82 -7.53 -19.64
N GLY A 315 33.85 -7.41 -20.97
CA GLY A 315 34.91 -8.01 -21.80
C GLY A 315 34.73 -9.50 -22.11
N ARG A 316 33.66 -10.14 -21.64
CA ARG A 316 33.38 -11.57 -21.82
C ARG A 316 32.55 -11.83 -23.07
N VAL A 317 32.84 -12.93 -23.77
CA VAL A 317 31.93 -13.49 -24.80
C VAL A 317 30.98 -14.42 -24.07
N VAL A 318 29.70 -14.07 -24.04
CA VAL A 318 28.71 -14.70 -23.16
C VAL A 318 27.73 -15.52 -23.97
N MET A 319 27.52 -16.78 -23.56
CA MET A 319 26.39 -17.59 -23.99
C MET A 319 25.28 -17.50 -22.96
N GLY A 320 24.21 -16.78 -23.30
CA GLY A 320 22.99 -16.69 -22.49
C GLY A 320 22.01 -17.81 -22.84
N ILE A 321 21.51 -18.51 -21.83
CA ILE A 321 20.53 -19.58 -21.98
C ILE A 321 19.27 -19.20 -21.18
N ASP A 322 18.15 -19.05 -21.89
CA ASP A 322 16.81 -18.93 -21.34
C ASP A 322 16.18 -20.33 -21.24
N PRO A 323 16.08 -20.94 -20.05
CA PRO A 323 15.66 -22.33 -19.90
C PRO A 323 14.20 -22.57 -20.26
N GLY A 324 13.91 -23.77 -20.78
CA GLY A 324 12.52 -24.18 -20.99
C GLY A 324 12.36 -25.68 -21.21
N PHE A 325 11.20 -26.20 -20.80
CA PHE A 325 10.78 -27.58 -21.10
C PHE A 325 10.17 -27.65 -22.51
N ARG A 326 8.84 -27.53 -22.61
CA ARG A 326 8.07 -27.74 -23.85
C ARG A 326 8.50 -26.86 -25.03
N THR A 327 8.88 -25.61 -24.77
CA THR A 327 9.28 -24.65 -25.81
C THR A 327 10.79 -24.64 -26.08
N GLY A 328 11.54 -25.58 -25.49
CA GLY A 328 12.99 -25.64 -25.55
C GLY A 328 13.69 -24.51 -24.80
N SER A 329 15.00 -24.65 -24.63
CA SER A 329 15.87 -23.60 -24.09
C SER A 329 16.42 -22.75 -25.24
N LYS A 330 16.34 -21.43 -25.10
CA LYS A 330 16.77 -20.48 -26.13
C LYS A 330 18.18 -20.06 -25.77
N VAL A 331 19.06 -20.10 -26.77
CA VAL A 331 20.49 -19.84 -26.59
C VAL A 331 20.86 -18.65 -27.46
N ALA A 332 21.52 -17.67 -26.88
CA ALA A 332 22.08 -16.54 -27.59
C ALA A 332 23.57 -16.38 -27.22
N VAL A 333 24.41 -16.07 -28.21
CA VAL A 333 25.82 -15.74 -27.97
C VAL A 333 26.02 -14.27 -28.25
N VAL A 334 26.56 -13.53 -27.27
CA VAL A 334 26.89 -12.11 -27.41
C VAL A 334 28.39 -11.89 -27.26
N ASP A 335 28.94 -10.97 -28.05
CA ASP A 335 30.35 -10.58 -28.00
C ASP A 335 30.63 -9.66 -26.80
N PRO A 336 31.89 -9.25 -26.54
CA PRO A 336 32.26 -8.41 -25.40
C PRO A 336 31.56 -7.03 -25.35
N THR A 337 30.95 -6.58 -26.45
CA THR A 337 30.21 -5.32 -26.56
C THR A 337 28.70 -5.51 -26.39
N GLY A 338 28.23 -6.75 -26.24
CA GLY A 338 26.80 -7.10 -26.19
C GLY A 338 26.16 -7.26 -27.57
N LYS A 339 26.95 -7.25 -28.65
CA LYS A 339 26.45 -7.53 -30.00
C LYS A 339 26.10 -9.00 -30.12
N LEU A 340 24.93 -9.29 -30.67
CA LEU A 340 24.50 -10.66 -30.95
C LEU A 340 25.36 -11.29 -32.05
N LEU A 341 25.90 -12.47 -31.78
CA LEU A 341 26.71 -13.27 -32.71
C LEU A 341 25.94 -14.46 -33.28
N ASP A 342 25.13 -15.13 -32.46
CA ASP A 342 24.44 -16.36 -32.87
C ASP A 342 23.25 -16.67 -31.96
N THR A 343 22.32 -17.47 -32.48
CA THR A 343 21.12 -17.90 -31.77
C THR A 343 20.71 -19.30 -32.16
N VAL A 344 20.25 -20.11 -31.20
CA VAL A 344 19.64 -21.42 -31.47
C VAL A 344 18.62 -21.78 -30.39
N THR A 345 17.60 -22.56 -30.75
CA THR A 345 16.73 -23.22 -29.77
C THR A 345 17.15 -24.68 -29.65
N ILE A 346 17.40 -25.14 -28.44
CA ILE A 346 17.74 -26.53 -28.12
C ILE A 346 16.62 -27.18 -27.30
N TYR A 347 16.52 -28.50 -27.35
CA TYR A 347 15.46 -29.25 -26.66
C TYR A 347 16.02 -30.37 -25.76
N PRO A 348 16.87 -30.03 -24.78
CA PRO A 348 17.55 -31.03 -23.94
C PRO A 348 16.59 -31.78 -23.00
N HIS A 349 15.48 -31.14 -22.62
CA HIS A 349 14.57 -31.60 -21.56
C HIS A 349 13.29 -32.23 -22.10
N GLU A 350 12.39 -32.65 -21.21
CA GLU A 350 11.05 -33.11 -21.59
C GLU A 350 10.28 -32.05 -22.39
N PRO A 351 9.51 -32.43 -23.41
CA PRO A 351 9.23 -33.81 -23.86
C PRO A 351 10.23 -34.41 -24.88
N GLN A 352 11.16 -33.62 -25.45
CA GLN A 352 11.98 -34.11 -26.57
C GLN A 352 13.24 -34.87 -26.15
N LYS A 353 13.79 -34.59 -24.96
CA LYS A 353 14.97 -35.27 -24.37
C LYS A 353 16.19 -35.34 -25.30
N ARG A 354 16.43 -34.32 -26.12
CA ARG A 354 17.55 -34.27 -27.08
C ARG A 354 18.84 -33.79 -26.41
N TRP A 355 19.25 -34.46 -25.33
CA TRP A 355 20.38 -34.08 -24.49
C TRP A 355 21.71 -34.03 -25.26
N LYS A 356 22.10 -35.14 -25.89
CA LYS A 356 23.37 -35.26 -26.62
C LYS A 356 23.47 -34.31 -27.81
N GLU A 357 22.37 -34.12 -28.53
CA GLU A 357 22.29 -33.17 -29.65
C GLU A 357 22.50 -31.74 -29.15
N SER A 358 21.84 -31.38 -28.05
CA SER A 358 21.97 -30.06 -27.42
C SER A 358 23.41 -29.81 -26.96
N LEU A 359 24.07 -30.78 -26.31
CA LEU A 359 25.49 -30.68 -25.94
C LEU A 359 26.39 -30.42 -27.15
N ALA A 360 26.20 -31.17 -28.25
CA ALA A 360 26.99 -31.00 -29.46
C ALA A 360 26.79 -29.61 -30.11
N ILE A 361 25.57 -29.07 -30.07
CA ILE A 361 25.26 -27.72 -30.54
C ILE A 361 25.95 -26.67 -29.66
N LEU A 362 25.82 -26.78 -28.34
CA LEU A 362 26.44 -25.85 -27.40
C LEU A 362 27.96 -25.87 -27.52
N GLN A 363 28.58 -27.05 -27.64
CA GLN A 363 30.03 -27.18 -27.83
C GLN A 363 30.51 -26.48 -29.09
N LYS A 364 29.81 -26.65 -30.22
CA LYS A 364 30.12 -25.94 -31.47
C LYS A 364 30.04 -24.42 -31.30
N LEU A 365 29.07 -23.91 -30.56
CA LEU A 365 28.95 -22.47 -30.29
C LEU A 365 30.09 -21.95 -29.41
N VAL A 366 30.49 -22.72 -28.39
CA VAL A 366 31.64 -22.39 -27.53
C VAL A 366 32.91 -22.27 -28.37
N GLU A 367 33.18 -23.27 -29.23
CA GLU A 367 34.38 -23.30 -30.08
C GLU A 367 34.36 -22.20 -31.15
N LYS A 368 33.22 -22.03 -31.85
CA LYS A 368 33.06 -21.06 -32.95
C LYS A 368 33.28 -19.62 -32.50
N HIS A 369 32.70 -19.24 -31.36
CA HIS A 369 32.69 -17.85 -30.88
C HIS A 369 33.68 -17.60 -29.74
N ARG A 370 34.41 -18.62 -29.29
CA ARG A 370 35.31 -18.57 -28.14
C ARG A 370 34.61 -18.05 -26.89
N VAL A 371 33.43 -18.63 -26.61
CA VAL A 371 32.64 -18.31 -25.43
C VAL A 371 33.49 -18.55 -24.19
N ASN A 372 33.52 -17.58 -23.28
CA ASN A 372 34.30 -17.64 -22.05
C ASN A 372 33.45 -17.40 -20.80
N LEU A 373 32.13 -17.33 -20.95
CA LEU A 373 31.15 -17.32 -19.86
C LEU A 373 29.82 -17.89 -20.35
N VAL A 374 29.22 -18.79 -19.58
CA VAL A 374 27.82 -19.21 -19.77
C VAL A 374 26.96 -18.59 -18.67
N THR A 375 25.79 -18.09 -19.04
CA THR A 375 24.80 -17.63 -18.07
C THR A 375 23.45 -18.27 -18.32
N ILE A 376 22.78 -18.68 -17.24
CA ILE A 376 21.52 -19.41 -17.26
C ILE A 376 20.46 -18.59 -16.52
N GLY A 377 19.31 -18.35 -17.15
CA GLY A 377 18.15 -17.77 -16.48
C GLY A 377 17.69 -18.62 -15.29
N ASN A 378 17.25 -17.99 -14.21
CA ASN A 378 16.78 -18.68 -13.00
C ASN A 378 15.32 -19.14 -13.06
N GLY A 379 14.73 -19.21 -14.26
CA GLY A 379 13.36 -19.62 -14.49
C GLY A 379 13.08 -21.11 -14.47
N THR A 380 12.03 -21.48 -15.18
CA THR A 380 11.57 -22.86 -15.31
C THR A 380 12.59 -23.70 -16.08
N ALA A 381 12.94 -24.88 -15.57
CA ALA A 381 13.98 -25.77 -16.12
C ALA A 381 15.43 -25.27 -15.95
N SER A 382 15.68 -24.28 -15.09
CA SER A 382 17.01 -23.74 -14.83
C SER A 382 17.96 -24.78 -14.23
N ARG A 383 17.50 -25.59 -13.28
CA ARG A 383 18.28 -26.66 -12.65
C ARG A 383 18.69 -27.76 -13.64
N GLU A 384 17.78 -28.18 -14.51
CA GLU A 384 18.05 -29.18 -15.54
C GLU A 384 19.01 -28.62 -16.59
N THR A 385 18.88 -27.33 -16.93
CA THR A 385 19.79 -26.63 -17.85
C THR A 385 21.17 -26.45 -17.25
N GLU A 386 21.27 -26.20 -15.94
CA GLU A 386 22.55 -26.17 -15.22
C GLU A 386 23.29 -27.51 -15.34
N GLN A 387 22.58 -28.64 -15.17
CA GLN A 387 23.18 -29.97 -15.35
C GLN A 387 23.74 -30.17 -16.76
N LEU A 388 23.04 -29.66 -17.79
CA LEU A 388 23.50 -29.70 -19.18
C LEU A 388 24.78 -28.88 -19.36
N VAL A 389 24.84 -27.68 -18.79
CA VAL A 389 26.02 -26.80 -18.86
C VAL A 389 27.21 -27.40 -18.10
N VAL A 390 26.98 -28.03 -16.95
CA VAL A 390 28.04 -28.73 -16.20
C VAL A 390 28.63 -29.87 -17.03
N GLU A 391 27.80 -30.65 -17.73
CA GLU A 391 28.28 -31.71 -18.63
C GLU A 391 29.03 -31.13 -19.84
N LEU A 392 28.55 -30.04 -20.43
CA LEU A 392 29.25 -29.30 -21.49
C LEU A 392 30.65 -28.88 -21.05
N ILE A 393 30.79 -28.30 -19.85
CA ILE A 393 32.09 -27.85 -19.33
C ILE A 393 33.04 -29.04 -19.19
N ARG A 394 32.58 -30.15 -18.59
CA ARG A 394 33.37 -31.38 -18.47
C ARG A 394 33.84 -31.93 -19.83
N ASN A 395 32.98 -31.89 -20.84
CA ASN A 395 33.28 -32.42 -22.17
C ASN A 395 34.19 -31.48 -22.99
N SER A 396 34.13 -30.18 -22.74
CA SER A 396 34.92 -29.17 -23.48
C SER A 396 36.41 -29.23 -23.17
N GLY A 397 36.80 -29.77 -22.01
CA GLY A 397 38.18 -29.72 -21.52
C GLY A 397 38.70 -28.30 -21.23
N THR A 398 37.81 -27.30 -21.20
CA THR A 398 38.14 -25.89 -20.94
C THR A 398 37.62 -25.45 -19.57
N ASP A 399 38.30 -24.48 -18.96
CA ASP A 399 37.84 -23.82 -17.73
C ASP A 399 36.79 -22.75 -18.07
N LEU A 400 35.62 -23.21 -18.53
CA LEU A 400 34.48 -22.36 -18.91
C LEU A 400 33.60 -22.13 -17.68
N PRO A 401 33.61 -20.94 -17.06
CA PRO A 401 32.75 -20.66 -15.92
C PRO A 401 31.29 -20.49 -16.36
N TYR A 402 30.38 -20.80 -15.44
CA TYR A 402 28.95 -20.48 -15.60
C TYR A 402 28.41 -19.76 -14.36
N LEU A 403 27.28 -19.06 -14.52
CA LEU A 403 26.54 -18.47 -13.42
C LEU A 403 25.02 -18.48 -13.68
N ILE A 404 24.25 -18.36 -12.60
CA ILE A 404 22.79 -18.22 -12.67
C ILE A 404 22.43 -16.74 -12.58
N THR A 405 21.59 -16.28 -13.51
CA THR A 405 21.15 -14.89 -13.61
C THR A 405 19.66 -14.78 -13.38
N ASN A 406 19.25 -13.74 -12.64
CA ASN A 406 17.84 -13.41 -12.51
C ASN A 406 17.28 -13.07 -13.90
N GLU A 407 16.26 -13.78 -14.36
CA GLU A 407 15.60 -13.52 -15.67
C GLU A 407 14.38 -12.59 -15.55
N ALA A 408 14.07 -12.08 -14.36
CA ALA A 408 12.93 -11.20 -14.12
C ALA A 408 12.93 -10.02 -15.11
N GLY A 409 11.76 -9.78 -15.72
CA GLY A 409 11.59 -8.75 -16.73
C GLY A 409 12.13 -9.10 -18.14
N ALA A 410 12.84 -10.21 -18.34
CA ALA A 410 13.35 -10.59 -19.68
C ALA A 410 12.20 -10.86 -20.67
N SER A 411 11.10 -11.44 -20.21
CA SER A 411 9.88 -11.64 -21.01
C SER A 411 9.16 -10.33 -21.34
N VAL A 412 9.21 -9.35 -20.44
CA VAL A 412 8.63 -8.02 -20.65
C VAL A 412 9.48 -7.22 -21.64
N TYR A 413 10.81 -7.26 -21.49
CA TYR A 413 11.75 -6.73 -22.47
C TYR A 413 11.49 -7.33 -23.85
N SER A 414 11.44 -8.67 -23.96
CA SER A 414 11.39 -9.34 -25.26
C SER A 414 10.14 -9.01 -26.09
N ALA A 415 9.02 -8.75 -25.42
CA ALA A 415 7.77 -8.30 -26.02
C ALA A 415 7.69 -6.77 -26.25
N SER A 416 8.65 -5.99 -25.73
CA SER A 416 8.62 -4.53 -25.79
C SER A 416 8.87 -3.97 -27.20
N PRO A 417 8.38 -2.75 -27.49
CA PRO A 417 8.74 -2.02 -28.71
C PRO A 417 10.25 -1.79 -28.84
N LEU A 418 10.95 -1.55 -27.72
CA LEU A 418 12.40 -1.33 -27.70
C LEU A 418 13.16 -2.57 -28.17
N ALA A 419 12.84 -3.75 -27.63
CA ALA A 419 13.50 -4.99 -28.04
C ALA A 419 13.22 -5.34 -29.51
N ARG A 420 12.01 -5.00 -30.02
CA ARG A 420 11.68 -5.14 -31.44
C ARG A 420 12.53 -4.22 -32.32
N ALA A 421 12.83 -3.01 -31.85
CA ALA A 421 13.72 -2.08 -32.55
C ALA A 421 15.19 -2.52 -32.49
N GLU A 422 15.65 -3.04 -31.34
CA GLU A 422 17.04 -3.53 -31.17
C GLU A 422 17.32 -4.82 -31.96
N LEU A 423 16.33 -5.72 -32.04
CA LEU A 423 16.47 -7.08 -32.58
C LEU A 423 15.27 -7.44 -33.48
N PRO A 424 15.12 -6.75 -34.64
CA PRO A 424 13.92 -6.85 -35.48
C PRO A 424 13.72 -8.24 -36.09
N ASP A 425 14.82 -8.90 -36.46
CA ASP A 425 14.81 -10.18 -37.16
C ASP A 425 14.66 -11.39 -36.23
N LEU A 426 14.63 -11.18 -34.90
CA LEU A 426 14.47 -12.24 -33.93
C LEU A 426 13.02 -12.41 -33.48
N ASP A 427 12.63 -13.67 -33.27
CA ASP A 427 11.42 -14.02 -32.54
C ASP A 427 11.46 -13.50 -31.09
N VAL A 428 10.29 -13.19 -30.54
CA VAL A 428 10.12 -12.70 -29.16
C VAL A 428 10.85 -13.59 -28.16
N SER A 429 10.73 -14.90 -28.28
CA SER A 429 11.36 -15.83 -27.33
C SER A 429 12.90 -15.77 -27.35
N MET A 430 13.53 -15.50 -28.49
CA MET A 430 14.99 -15.39 -28.60
C MET A 430 15.55 -14.11 -27.97
N ARG A 431 14.78 -13.02 -28.02
CA ARG A 431 15.21 -11.73 -27.41
C ARG A 431 15.40 -11.84 -25.90
N GLY A 432 14.66 -12.74 -25.23
CA GLY A 432 14.85 -13.04 -23.80
C GLY A 432 16.26 -13.58 -23.51
N ALA A 433 16.72 -14.57 -24.28
CA ALA A 433 18.05 -15.14 -24.15
C ALA A 433 19.16 -14.12 -24.40
N VAL A 434 18.96 -13.19 -25.35
CA VAL A 434 19.90 -12.08 -25.58
C VAL A 434 19.98 -11.17 -24.34
N SER A 435 18.84 -10.84 -23.73
CA SER A 435 18.80 -10.03 -22.50
C SER A 435 19.51 -10.71 -21.35
N ILE A 436 19.31 -12.02 -21.16
CA ILE A 436 20.03 -12.82 -20.14
C ILE A 436 21.55 -12.77 -20.36
N GLY A 437 22.01 -12.89 -21.62
CA GLY A 437 23.43 -12.78 -21.97
C GLY A 437 24.03 -11.39 -21.72
N ARG A 438 23.31 -10.32 -22.06
CA ARG A 438 23.77 -8.93 -21.85
C ARG A 438 23.77 -8.53 -20.37
N ARG A 439 22.80 -9.03 -19.60
CA ARG A 439 22.61 -8.67 -18.19
C ARG A 439 23.81 -8.99 -17.32
N VAL A 440 24.58 -10.03 -17.62
CA VAL A 440 25.80 -10.33 -16.84
C VAL A 440 26.98 -9.46 -17.23
N GLN A 441 27.01 -8.97 -18.48
CA GLN A 441 28.05 -8.06 -18.94
C GLN A 441 27.89 -6.70 -18.27
N ASP A 442 26.66 -6.19 -18.21
CA ASP A 442 26.29 -4.97 -17.48
C ASP A 442 24.82 -5.04 -17.02
N PRO A 443 24.57 -5.38 -15.74
CA PRO A 443 23.22 -5.47 -15.18
C PRO A 443 22.46 -4.15 -15.27
N LEU A 444 23.13 -3.02 -15.00
CA LEU A 444 22.50 -1.71 -15.01
C LEU A 444 22.05 -1.35 -16.43
N ALA A 445 22.95 -1.45 -17.41
CA ALA A 445 22.67 -1.07 -18.79
C ALA A 445 21.55 -1.91 -19.43
N GLU A 446 21.40 -3.18 -19.03
CA GLU A 446 20.35 -4.04 -19.55
C GLU A 446 19.02 -3.89 -18.80
N LEU A 447 19.03 -3.76 -17.46
CA LEU A 447 17.80 -3.67 -16.66
C LEU A 447 17.08 -2.32 -16.83
N VAL A 448 17.78 -1.22 -17.12
CA VAL A 448 17.16 0.10 -17.37
C VAL A 448 16.29 0.13 -18.64
N LYS A 449 16.37 -0.89 -19.49
CA LYS A 449 15.52 -1.04 -20.69
C LYS A 449 14.10 -1.53 -20.37
N ILE A 450 13.86 -1.92 -19.12
CA ILE A 450 12.62 -2.53 -18.65
C ILE A 450 11.91 -1.52 -17.74
N ASP A 451 10.57 -1.44 -17.83
CA ASP A 451 9.78 -0.71 -16.85
C ASP A 451 10.12 -1.25 -15.44
N PRO A 452 10.61 -0.44 -14.50
CA PRO A 452 11.06 -0.91 -13.19
C PRO A 452 10.03 -1.76 -12.45
N LYS A 453 8.73 -1.47 -12.60
CA LYS A 453 7.64 -2.23 -11.95
C LYS A 453 7.49 -3.66 -12.49
N SER A 454 8.07 -3.92 -13.66
CA SER A 454 8.04 -5.22 -14.34
C SER A 454 9.25 -6.09 -14.05
N ILE A 455 10.23 -5.56 -13.32
CA ILE A 455 11.36 -6.33 -12.79
C ILE A 455 10.86 -6.98 -11.50
N GLY A 456 10.50 -8.26 -11.56
CA GLY A 456 10.02 -9.04 -10.41
C GLY A 456 11.09 -9.12 -9.32
N VAL A 457 10.93 -8.30 -8.28
CA VAL A 457 11.85 -8.18 -7.14
C VAL A 457 11.20 -8.56 -5.80
N GLY A 458 10.00 -9.12 -5.85
CA GLY A 458 9.31 -9.73 -4.72
C GLY A 458 7.83 -9.91 -4.99
#